data_AF-A0A2G2AMG7-F1
#
_entry.id   AF-A0A2G2AMG7-F1
#
_cell.length_a   1.000
_cell.length_b   1.000
_cell.length_c   1.000
_cell.angle_alpha   90.00
_cell.angle_beta   90.00
_cell.angle_gamma   90.00
#
_symmetry.space_group_name_H-M   'P 1'
#
loop_
_entity.id
_entity.type
_entity.pdbx_description
1 polymer ?
#
loop_
_entity_poly.entity_id
_entity_poly.type
_entity_poly.pdbx_seq_one_letter_code
_entity_poly.pdbx_strand_id
1 'polypeptide(L)' 'MAKENFETKLEAAKKTLEILMDPEITLQESVKAYEKGMKELQDAQKILENAQIKINEIKAS' A
#
# COMPACT_ATOMS: atom_id res chain seq x y z
N MET A 1 18.27 7.94 0.83
CA MET A 1 16.92 7.62 1.34
C MET A 1 16.32 6.63 0.36
N ALA A 2 16.03 5.40 0.78
CA ALA A 2 15.47 4.41 -0.13
C ALA A 2 14.14 4.95 -0.67
N LYS A 3 14.02 5.12 -1.99
CA LYS A 3 12.73 5.42 -2.62
C LYS A 3 11.80 4.29 -2.21
N GLU A 4 10.79 4.59 -1.41
CA GLU A 4 9.73 3.63 -1.15
C GLU A 4 9.13 3.25 -2.50
N ASN A 5 9.34 2.00 -2.93
CA ASN A 5 8.86 1.47 -4.19
C ASN A 5 7.54 0.72 -3.96
N PHE A 6 6.83 0.46 -5.06
CA PHE A 6 5.53 -0.21 -5.03
C PHE A 6 5.59 -1.54 -4.27
N GLU A 7 6.66 -2.30 -4.47
CA GLU A 7 6.88 -3.61 -3.83
C GLU A 7 6.95 -3.48 -2.31
N THR A 8 7.66 -2.47 -1.79
CA THR A 8 7.75 -2.23 -0.35
C THR A 8 6.39 -1.88 0.25
N LYS A 9 5.59 -1.05 -0.45
CA LYS A 9 4.23 -0.67 -0.03
C LYS A 9 3.27 -1.86 -0.04
N LEU A 10 3.35 -2.68 -1.08
CA LEU A 10 2.55 -3.89 -1.19
C LEU A 10 2.87 -4.89 -0.07
N GLU A 11 4.15 -5.10 0.24
CA GLU A 11 4.56 -5.97 1.35
C GLU A 11 4.13 -5.42 2.72
N ALA A 12 4.17 -4.11 2.93
CA ALA A 12 3.66 -3.49 4.15
C ALA A 12 2.14 -3.68 4.31
N ALA A 13 1.38 -3.58 3.21
CA ALA A 13 -0.06 -3.84 3.21
C ALA A 13 -0.37 -5.33 3.51
N LYS A 14 0.38 -6.27 2.93
CA LYS A 14 0.23 -7.72 3.22
C LYS A 14 0.48 -8.06 4.69
N LYS A 15 1.58 -7.54 5.27
CA LYS A 15 1.87 -7.73 6.70
C LYS A 15 0.76 -7.15 7.59
N THR A 16 0.16 -6.04 7.16
CA THR A 16 -0.95 -5.45 7.88
C THR A 16 -2.20 -6.33 7.83
N LEU A 17 -2.48 -6.95 6.68
CA LEU A 17 -3.52 -7.96 6.53
C LEU A 17 -3.28 -9.18 7.44
N GLU A 18 -2.04 -9.68 7.52
CA GLU A 18 -1.68 -10.78 8.43
C GLU A 18 -1.98 -10.43 9.89
N ILE A 19 -1.64 -9.21 10.33
CA ILE A 19 -1.98 -8.70 11.68
C ILE A 19 -3.50 -8.68 11.89
N LEU A 20 -4.27 -8.22 10.91
CA LEU A 20 -5.73 -8.19 11.00
C LEU A 20 -6.38 -9.58 11.03
N MET A 21 -5.66 -10.62 10.59
CA MET A 21 -6.11 -12.00 10.64
C MET A 21 -5.79 -12.69 11.98
N ASP A 22 -5.00 -12.05 12.85
CA ASP A 22 -4.68 -12.58 14.17
C ASP A 22 -5.94 -12.63 15.04
N PRO A 23 -6.38 -13.81 15.49
CA PRO A 23 -7.57 -13.95 16.34
C PRO A 23 -7.40 -13.33 17.74
N GLU A 24 -6.16 -13.05 18.18
CA GLU A 24 -5.87 -12.42 19.47
C GLU A 24 -5.79 -10.89 19.40
N ILE A 25 -5.96 -10.30 18.21
CA ILE A 25 -5.86 -8.85 18.03
C ILE A 25 -6.93 -8.10 18.82
N THR A 26 -6.52 -7.05 19.53
CA THR A 26 -7.50 -6.17 20.18
C THR A 26 -8.21 -5.28 19.16
N LEU A 27 -9.44 -4.84 19.48
CA LEU A 27 -10.18 -3.91 18.61
C LEU A 27 -9.41 -2.61 18.34
N GLN A 28 -8.64 -2.12 19.32
CA GLN A 28 -7.85 -0.91 19.14
C GLN A 28 -6.69 -1.14 18.17
N GLU A 29 -6.03 -2.29 18.24
CA GLU A 29 -4.95 -2.65 17.34
C GLU A 29 -5.47 -2.93 15.93
N SER A 30 -6.63 -3.56 15.79
CA SER A 30 -7.24 -3.81 14.48
C SER A 30 -7.60 -2.52 13.75
N VAL A 31 -8.11 -1.50 14.46
CA VAL A 31 -8.35 -0.17 13.85
C VAL A 31 -7.05 0.49 13.40
N LYS A 32 -6.01 0.48 14.23
CA LYS A 32 -4.70 1.06 13.86
C LYS A 32 -4.06 0.32 12.68
N ALA A 33 -4.13 -1.01 12.68
CA ALA A 33 -3.65 -1.83 11.59
C ALA A 33 -4.42 -1.50 10.30
N TYR A 34 -5.75 -1.45 10.36
CA TYR A 34 -6.57 -1.11 9.20
C TYR A 34 -6.22 0.27 8.60
N GLU A 35 -6.13 1.31 9.43
CA GLU A 35 -5.75 2.66 8.98
C GLU A 35 -4.39 2.68 8.29
N LYS A 36 -3.40 1.98 8.88
CA LYS A 36 -2.07 1.85 8.30
C LYS A 36 -2.12 1.13 6.97
N GLY A 37 -2.79 -0.02 6.90
CA GLY A 37 -2.88 -0.84 5.68
C GLY A 37 -3.55 -0.07 4.55
N MET A 38 -4.62 0.65 4.84
CA MET A 38 -5.30 1.51 3.87
C MET A 38 -4.38 2.61 3.31
N LYS A 39 -3.55 3.22 4.17
CA LYS A 39 -2.57 4.23 3.72
C LYS A 39 -1.50 3.62 2.81
N GLU A 40 -0.94 2.48 3.17
CA GLU A 40 0.06 1.79 2.34
C GLU A 40 -0.51 1.40 0.96
N LEU A 41 -1.77 0.93 0.93
CA LEU A 41 -2.48 0.62 -0.32
C LEU A 41 -2.75 1.86 -1.18
N GLN A 42 -3.15 2.98 -0.58
CA GLN A 42 -3.35 4.24 -1.29
C GLN A 42 -2.03 4.76 -1.90
N ASP A 43 -0.93 4.65 -1.18
CA ASP A 43 0.38 5.08 -1.69
C ASP A 43 0.86 4.15 -2.81
N ALA A 44 0.64 2.84 -2.70
CA ALA A 44 0.90 1.89 -3.78
C ALA A 44 0.06 2.21 -5.03
N GLN A 45 -1.22 2.54 -4.86
CA GLN A 45 -2.11 2.90 -5.96
C GLN A 45 -1.63 4.16 -6.69
N LYS A 46 -1.20 5.20 -5.97
CA LYS A 46 -0.61 6.41 -6.59
C LYS A 46 0.62 6.09 -7.43
N ILE A 47 1.45 5.14 -7.01
CA ILE A 47 2.63 4.73 -7.80
C ILE A 47 2.18 4.12 -9.13
N LEU A 48 1.14 3.28 -9.13
CA LEU A 48 0.57 2.69 -10.33
C LEU A 48 -0.08 3.73 -11.25
N GLU A 49 -0.84 4.67 -10.69
CA GLU A 49 -1.45 5.78 -11.45
C GLU A 49 -0.38 6.63 -12.14
N ASN A 50 0.68 7.00 -11.43
CA ASN A 50 1.80 7.74 -11.99
C ASN A 50 2.53 6.95 -13.09
N ALA A 51 2.68 5.63 -12.94
CA ALA A 51 3.26 4.78 -13.98
C ALA A 51 2.36 4.73 -15.22
N GLN A 52 1.05 4.63 -15.04
CA GLN A 52 0.08 4.63 -16.14
C GLN A 52 0.09 5.96 -16.92
N ILE A 53 0.15 7.10 -16.21
CA ILE A 53 0.26 8.43 -16.82
C ILE A 53 1.50 8.50 -17.72
N LYS A 54 2.67 8.10 -17.20
CA LYS A 54 3.93 8.10 -17.99
C LYS A 54 3.87 7.22 -19.23
N ILE A 55 3.26 6.05 -19.13
CA ILE A 55 3.07 5.16 -20.28
C ILE A 55 2.18 5.82 -21.34
N ASN A 56 1.12 6.50 -20.91
CA ASN A 56 0.21 7.20 -21.82
C ASN A 56 0.91 8.39 -22.51
N GLU A 57 1.73 9.15 -21.79
CA GLU A 57 2.53 10.26 -22.35
C GLU A 57 3.51 9.75 -23.42
N ILE A 58 4.19 8.62 -23.16
CA ILE A 58 5.10 7.98 -24.12
C ILE A 58 4.34 7.51 -25.36
N LYS A 59 3.14 6.94 -25.20
CA LYS A 59 2.31 6.46 -26.33
C LYS A 59 1.72 7.59 -27.17
N ALA A 60 1.52 8.76 -26.58
CA ALA A 60 0.99 9.94 -27.26
C ALA A 60 2.08 10.76 -27.99
N SER A 61 3.35 10.40 -27.79
CA SER A 61 4.53 10.98 -28.46
C SER A 61 4.88 10.20 -29.72
#